data_AF-A0AAV9D9H7-F1
#
_entry.id   AF-A0AAV9D9H7-F1
#
_cell.length_a   1.000
_cell.length_b   1.000
_cell.length_c   1.000
_cell.angle_alpha   90.00
_cell.angle_beta   90.00
_cell.angle_gamma   90.00
#
_symmetry.space_group_name_H-M   'P 1'
#
loop_
_entity.id
_entity.type
_entity.pdbx_description
1 polymer ?
#
loop_
_entity_poly.entity_id
_entity_poly.type
_entity_poly.pdbx_seq_one_letter_code
_entity_poly.pdbx_strand_id
1 'polypeptide(L)'
;MVLHNSTEEWRRIHVSLDWYLINNQELNQLNRVLMWSFNELPYYLRHCFLYCSVFPDGSAIKRKRLIRLWVAEGLIEERDGLTMEEVAEANLKELVFQSVLWVKDKNESGRIKSCRVHDIMRKLALSMARDERFSVVRRGSQGNGTQWWCTDARRLSIHTTNPQFSPPPRPKMPNLHSFSVFGEAIFSQLFPRGMPSLRFKLLRVLEL
;
A
#
# COMPACT_ATOMS: atom_id res chain seq x y z
N MET A 1 13.10 -37.04 6.42
CA MET A 1 13.85 -36.63 5.21
C MET A 1 13.12 -35.44 4.60
N VAL A 2 13.80 -34.30 4.58
CA VAL A 2 13.46 -32.91 4.18
C VAL A 2 12.14 -32.69 3.40
N LEU A 3 11.21 -31.92 3.98
CA LEU A 3 10.09 -31.30 3.26
C LEU A 3 10.63 -30.12 2.44
N HIS A 4 10.85 -30.34 1.16
CA HIS A 4 11.15 -29.28 0.19
C HIS A 4 9.84 -28.62 -0.27
N ASN A 5 9.11 -27.98 0.66
CA ASN A 5 7.88 -27.27 0.32
C ASN A 5 8.26 -25.92 -0.32
N SER A 6 8.38 -25.92 -1.65
CA SER A 6 8.99 -24.82 -2.39
C SER A 6 8.07 -23.61 -2.36
N THR A 7 8.65 -22.42 -2.23
CA THR A 7 7.98 -21.12 -2.39
C THR A 7 7.14 -21.02 -3.67
N GLU A 8 7.44 -21.82 -4.69
CA GLU A 8 6.71 -21.90 -5.95
C GLU A 8 5.37 -22.65 -5.83
N GLU A 9 5.26 -23.67 -4.98
CA GLU A 9 3.98 -24.33 -4.69
C GLU A 9 3.05 -23.39 -3.93
N TRP A 10 3.57 -22.68 -2.93
CA TRP A 10 2.81 -21.65 -2.22
C TRP A 10 2.41 -20.49 -3.13
N ARG A 11 3.28 -20.09 -4.07
CA ARG A 11 2.96 -19.08 -5.08
C ARG A 11 1.86 -19.56 -6.02
N ARG A 12 1.88 -20.82 -6.46
CA ARG A 12 0.81 -21.43 -7.27
C ARG A 12 -0.50 -21.52 -6.50
N ILE A 13 -0.48 -21.90 -5.23
CA ILE A 13 -1.64 -21.90 -4.35
C ILE A 13 -2.17 -20.47 -4.17
N HIS A 14 -1.30 -19.47 -4.06
CA HIS A 14 -1.71 -18.07 -3.92
C HIS A 14 -2.33 -17.50 -5.20
N VAL A 15 -1.76 -17.79 -6.37
CA VAL A 15 -2.33 -17.42 -7.69
C VAL A 15 -3.64 -18.16 -7.94
N SER A 16 -3.73 -19.42 -7.51
CA SER A 16 -4.96 -20.20 -7.50
C SER A 16 -6.03 -19.55 -6.61
N LEU A 17 -5.68 -19.16 -5.38
CA LEU A 17 -6.56 -18.41 -4.48
C LEU A 17 -6.97 -17.06 -5.05
N ASP A 18 -6.09 -16.34 -5.74
CA ASP A 18 -6.43 -15.10 -6.47
C ASP A 18 -7.51 -15.36 -7.53
N TRP A 19 -7.33 -16.40 -8.32
CA TRP A 19 -8.30 -16.84 -9.33
C TRP A 19 -9.63 -17.25 -8.68
N TYR A 20 -9.60 -18.03 -7.59
CA TYR A 20 -10.80 -18.48 -6.89
C TYR A 20 -11.54 -17.33 -6.20
N LEU A 21 -10.84 -16.34 -5.61
CA LEU A 21 -11.46 -15.15 -5.01
C LEU A 21 -12.20 -14.28 -6.03
N ILE A 22 -11.75 -14.29 -7.29
CA ILE A 22 -12.36 -13.53 -8.39
C ILE A 22 -13.51 -14.31 -9.05
N ASN A 23 -13.40 -15.65 -9.16
CA ASN A 23 -14.30 -16.46 -9.99
C ASN A 23 -15.23 -17.42 -9.23
N ASN A 24 -15.13 -17.52 -7.90
CA ASN A 24 -15.98 -18.42 -7.10
C ASN A 24 -17.12 -17.64 -6.41
N GLN A 25 -18.37 -18.08 -6.64
CA GLN A 25 -19.59 -17.48 -6.08
C GLN A 25 -19.66 -17.54 -4.54
N GLU A 26 -19.08 -18.54 -3.89
CA GLU A 26 -19.03 -18.65 -2.42
C GLU A 26 -17.97 -17.72 -1.81
N LEU A 27 -16.81 -17.56 -2.45
CA LEU A 27 -15.82 -16.58 -2.03
C LEU A 27 -16.25 -15.14 -2.33
N ASN A 28 -17.20 -14.95 -3.23
CA ASN A 28 -17.94 -13.69 -3.38
C ASN A 28 -18.72 -13.34 -2.10
N GLN A 29 -19.23 -14.33 -1.36
CA GLN A 29 -19.84 -14.10 -0.05
C GLN A 29 -18.79 -13.68 0.98
N LEU A 30 -17.60 -14.30 0.97
CA LEU A 30 -16.47 -13.87 1.82
C LEU A 30 -16.04 -12.43 1.51
N ASN A 31 -15.94 -12.06 0.23
CA ASN A 31 -15.71 -10.67 -0.17
C ASN A 31 -16.84 -9.74 0.31
N ARG A 32 -18.11 -10.15 0.24
CA ARG A 32 -19.23 -9.36 0.77
C ARG A 32 -19.15 -9.19 2.29
N VAL A 33 -18.78 -10.22 3.04
CA VAL A 33 -18.60 -10.14 4.50
C VAL A 33 -17.42 -9.24 4.84
N LEU A 34 -16.29 -9.39 4.16
CA LEU A 34 -15.12 -8.51 4.36
C LEU A 34 -15.42 -7.06 3.98
N MET A 35 -16.14 -6.85 2.89
CA MET A 35 -16.58 -5.52 2.46
C MET A 35 -17.63 -4.94 3.39
N TRP A 36 -18.46 -5.77 4.03
CA TRP A 36 -19.39 -5.32 5.07
C TRP A 36 -18.64 -4.89 6.34
N SER A 37 -17.76 -5.74 6.88
CA SER A 37 -16.87 -5.35 7.99
C SER A 37 -16.07 -4.08 7.68
N PHE A 38 -15.73 -3.87 6.40
CA PHE A 38 -15.10 -2.65 5.94
C PHE A 38 -16.05 -1.45 5.87
N ASN A 39 -17.29 -1.60 5.40
CA ASN A 39 -18.25 -0.50 5.36
C ASN A 39 -18.59 0.01 6.77
N GLU A 40 -18.40 -0.83 7.78
CA GLU A 40 -18.50 -0.46 9.20
C GLU A 40 -17.23 0.22 9.75
N LEU A 41 -16.11 0.27 9.00
CA LEU A 41 -14.95 1.06 9.42
C LEU A 41 -15.33 2.54 9.47
N PRO A 42 -15.05 3.23 10.58
CA PRO A 42 -15.21 4.67 10.66
C PRO A 42 -14.50 5.37 9.51
N TYR A 43 -15.14 6.41 8.96
CA TYR A 43 -14.63 7.16 7.81
C TYR A 43 -13.16 7.59 7.96
N TYR A 44 -12.77 8.03 9.16
CA TYR A 44 -11.42 8.47 9.47
C TYR A 44 -10.35 7.35 9.38
N LEU A 45 -10.73 6.07 9.57
CA LEU A 45 -9.82 4.93 9.41
C LEU A 45 -9.71 4.45 7.96
N ARG A 46 -10.73 4.73 7.15
CA ARG A 46 -10.84 4.25 5.77
C ARG A 46 -9.60 4.62 4.95
N HIS A 47 -9.23 5.89 4.92
CA HIS A 47 -8.08 6.34 4.16
C HIS A 47 -6.74 5.84 4.72
N CYS A 48 -6.61 5.71 6.05
CA CYS A 48 -5.43 5.12 6.69
C CYS A 48 -5.22 3.68 6.20
N PHE A 49 -6.30 2.89 6.16
CA PHE A 49 -6.29 1.52 5.62
C PHE A 49 -5.97 1.48 4.12
N LEU A 50 -6.65 2.28 3.29
CA LEU A 50 -6.39 2.31 1.85
C LEU A 50 -4.93 2.67 1.57
N TYR A 51 -4.34 3.58 2.36
CA TYR A 51 -2.93 3.93 2.25
C TYR A 51 -1.99 2.76 2.56
N CYS A 52 -2.35 1.84 3.45
CA CYS A 52 -1.53 0.65 3.71
C CYS A 52 -1.35 -0.25 2.47
N SER A 53 -2.24 -0.18 1.48
CA SER A 53 -2.10 -0.93 0.21
C SER A 53 -0.93 -0.45 -0.67
N VAL A 54 -0.44 0.78 -0.45
CA VAL A 54 0.70 1.38 -1.15
C VAL A 54 1.97 0.58 -0.91
N PHE A 55 2.07 -0.11 0.22
CA PHE A 55 3.23 -0.93 0.56
C PHE A 55 3.22 -2.28 -0.20
N PRO A 56 4.40 -2.85 -0.49
CA PRO A 56 4.50 -4.17 -1.10
C PRO A 56 3.80 -5.23 -0.28
N ASP A 57 3.29 -6.23 -0.98
CA ASP A 57 2.80 -7.43 -0.35
C ASP A 57 3.90 -8.08 0.47
N GLY A 58 3.57 -8.71 1.59
CA GLY A 58 4.60 -9.29 2.45
C GLY A 58 5.34 -8.32 3.37
N SER A 59 5.33 -7.03 3.07
CA SER A 59 6.28 -6.09 3.68
C SER A 59 5.95 -5.74 5.13
N ALA A 60 7.00 -5.67 5.94
CA ALA A 60 6.91 -5.13 7.29
C ALA A 60 6.98 -3.60 7.24
N ILE A 61 5.95 -2.96 7.77
CA ILE A 61 5.83 -1.52 7.86
C ILE A 61 6.25 -1.10 9.27
N LYS A 62 7.32 -0.32 9.38
CA LYS A 62 7.74 0.25 10.67
C LYS A 62 6.67 1.23 11.16
N ARG A 63 6.24 1.10 12.42
CA ARG A 63 5.20 1.96 13.00
C ARG A 63 5.47 3.45 12.80
N LYS A 64 6.63 3.93 13.27
CA LYS A 64 6.98 5.37 13.19
C LYS A 64 6.96 5.90 11.74
N ARG A 65 7.28 5.04 10.76
CA ARG A 65 7.23 5.40 9.34
C ARG A 65 5.79 5.55 8.87
N LEU A 66 4.93 4.58 9.19
CA LEU A 66 3.51 4.63 8.81
C LEU A 66 2.81 5.87 9.38
N ILE A 67 3.04 6.16 10.66
CA ILE A 67 2.49 7.35 11.33
C ILE A 67 2.86 8.64 10.60
N ARG A 68 4.16 8.83 10.32
CA ARG A 68 4.65 10.03 9.60
C ARG A 68 4.03 10.16 8.21
N LEU A 69 3.87 9.04 7.50
CA LEU A 69 3.29 9.03 6.17
C LEU A 69 1.81 9.42 6.21
N TRP A 70 1.03 8.86 7.15
CA TRP A 70 -0.38 9.25 7.29
C TRP A 70 -0.56 10.72 7.65
N VAL A 71 0.28 11.26 8.55
CA VAL A 71 0.26 12.68 8.91
C VAL A 71 0.65 13.56 7.71
N ALA A 72 1.74 13.24 7.01
CA ALA A 72 2.21 14.01 5.85
C ALA A 72 1.20 13.98 4.68
N GLU A 73 0.49 12.87 4.51
CA GLU A 73 -0.60 12.73 3.54
C GLU A 73 -1.87 13.50 3.93
N GLY A 74 -1.98 13.96 5.19
CA GLY A 74 -3.18 14.59 5.72
C GLY A 74 -4.35 13.63 5.86
N LEU A 75 -4.08 12.35 6.19
CA LEU A 75 -5.12 11.32 6.38
C LEU A 75 -5.67 11.29 7.80
N ILE A 76 -5.06 12.03 8.70
CA ILE A 76 -5.42 12.09 10.11
C ILE A 76 -6.35 13.28 10.32
N GLU A 77 -7.43 13.05 11.06
CA GLU A 77 -8.33 14.11 11.50
C GLU A 77 -7.83 14.69 12.82
N GLU A 78 -7.92 16.00 12.97
CA GLU A 78 -7.58 16.67 14.23
C GLU A 78 -8.56 16.26 15.32
N ARG A 79 -8.07 16.04 16.54
CA ARG A 79 -8.88 15.75 17.72
C ARG A 79 -8.40 16.61 18.88
N ASP A 80 -9.34 17.24 19.58
CA ASP A 80 -9.04 18.19 20.64
C ASP A 80 -8.11 17.59 21.69
N GLY A 81 -7.03 18.32 21.98
CA GLY A 81 -6.03 17.94 22.99
C GLY A 81 -5.06 16.83 22.59
N LEU A 82 -5.07 16.38 21.33
CA LEU A 82 -4.15 15.36 20.81
C LEU A 82 -3.34 15.89 19.62
N THR A 83 -2.08 15.47 19.56
CA THR A 83 -1.24 15.68 18.38
C THR A 83 -1.67 14.76 17.22
N MET A 84 -1.36 15.15 15.99
CA MET A 84 -1.65 14.33 14.80
C MET A 84 -0.99 12.95 14.89
N GLU A 85 0.20 12.86 15.46
CA GLU A 85 0.90 11.59 15.70
C GLU A 85 0.19 10.72 16.73
N GLU A 86 -0.42 11.30 17.76
CA GLU A 86 -1.20 10.56 18.77
C GLU A 86 -2.50 10.03 18.18
N VAL A 87 -3.20 10.84 17.37
CA VAL A 87 -4.40 10.38 16.66
C VAL A 87 -4.04 9.27 15.67
N ALA A 88 -2.95 9.42 14.92
CA ALA A 88 -2.46 8.38 14.02
C ALA A 88 -2.11 7.08 14.76
N GLU A 89 -1.52 7.18 15.96
CA GLU A 89 -1.18 6.03 16.79
C GLU A 89 -2.44 5.31 17.29
N ALA A 90 -3.49 6.06 17.66
CA ALA A 90 -4.80 5.50 17.98
C ALA A 90 -5.41 4.77 16.77
N ASN A 91 -5.42 5.42 15.61
CA ASN A 91 -5.92 4.82 14.36
C ASN A 91 -5.19 3.52 14.00
N LEU A 92 -3.87 3.46 14.21
CA LEU A 92 -3.10 2.23 13.99
C LEU A 92 -3.56 1.10 14.93
N LYS A 93 -3.75 1.40 16.22
CA LYS A 93 -4.20 0.41 17.20
C LYS A 93 -5.60 -0.11 16.86
N GLU A 94 -6.50 0.77 16.41
CA GLU A 94 -7.85 0.38 15.99
C GLU A 94 -7.82 -0.51 14.75
N LEU A 95 -7.00 -0.19 13.75
CA LEU A 95 -6.82 -1.06 12.57
C LEU A 95 -6.25 -2.44 12.93
N VAL A 96 -5.36 -2.51 13.93
CA VAL A 96 -4.88 -3.79 14.47
C VAL A 96 -5.99 -4.53 15.22
N PHE A 97 -6.77 -3.83 16.04
CA PHE A 97 -7.89 -4.40 16.79
C PHE A 97 -8.96 -5.00 15.87
N GLN A 98 -9.24 -4.33 14.75
CA GLN A 98 -10.16 -4.81 13.71
C GLN A 98 -9.55 -5.89 12.80
N SER A 99 -8.38 -6.45 13.14
CA SER A 99 -7.68 -7.49 12.37
C SER A 99 -7.37 -7.11 10.92
N VAL A 100 -7.27 -5.82 10.64
CA VAL A 100 -6.88 -5.29 9.33
C VAL A 100 -5.37 -5.39 9.15
N LEU A 101 -4.64 -5.13 10.23
CA LEU A 101 -3.19 -5.16 10.29
C LEU A 101 -2.72 -6.21 11.29
N TRP A 102 -1.74 -7.01 10.89
CA TRP A 102 -1.03 -7.93 11.76
C TRP A 102 0.18 -7.22 12.40
N VAL A 103 0.28 -7.24 13.72
CA VAL A 103 1.51 -6.84 14.43
C VAL A 103 2.61 -7.87 14.15
N LYS A 104 3.68 -7.44 13.49
CA LYS A 104 4.85 -8.28 13.21
C LYS A 104 5.80 -8.32 14.40
N ASP A 105 6.12 -7.15 14.96
CA ASP A 105 7.05 -7.03 16.07
C ASP A 105 6.53 -6.02 17.08
N LYS A 106 6.84 -6.26 18.36
CA LYS A 106 6.67 -5.30 19.45
C LYS A 106 8.05 -4.88 19.98
N ASN A 107 8.14 -3.69 20.55
CA ASN A 107 9.34 -3.29 21.30
C ASN A 107 9.31 -3.85 22.72
N GLU A 108 10.38 -3.60 23.48
CA GLU A 108 10.51 -4.01 24.89
C GLU A 108 9.37 -3.51 25.78
N SER A 109 8.76 -2.37 25.43
CA SER A 109 7.61 -1.81 26.15
C SER A 109 6.25 -2.36 25.68
N GLY A 110 6.22 -3.43 24.88
CA GLY A 110 5.00 -4.05 24.35
C GLY A 110 4.24 -3.24 23.28
N ARG A 111 4.78 -2.09 22.86
CA ARG A 111 4.21 -1.24 21.80
C ARG A 111 4.54 -1.80 20.43
N ILE A 112 3.66 -1.55 19.46
CA ILE A 112 3.86 -1.96 18.07
C ILE A 112 5.19 -1.36 17.56
N LYS A 113 6.07 -2.20 17.03
CA LYS A 113 7.33 -1.80 16.38
C LYS A 113 7.16 -1.83 14.86
N SER A 114 6.54 -2.91 14.36
CA SER A 114 6.21 -3.10 12.95
C SER A 114 4.88 -3.85 12.80
N CYS A 115 4.18 -3.56 11.72
CA CYS A 115 2.96 -4.27 11.32
C CYS A 115 3.03 -4.66 9.84
N ARG A 116 2.10 -5.51 9.40
CA ARG A 116 1.92 -5.92 8.01
C ARG A 116 0.43 -5.96 7.70
N VAL A 117 0.04 -5.62 6.48
CA VAL A 117 -1.34 -5.79 6.02
C VAL A 117 -1.58 -7.26 5.73
N HIS A 118 -2.69 -7.83 6.19
CA HIS A 118 -3.09 -9.18 5.79
C HIS A 118 -3.32 -9.25 4.28
N ASP A 119 -2.88 -10.31 3.61
CA ASP A 119 -2.89 -10.40 2.14
C ASP A 119 -4.30 -10.23 1.54
N ILE A 120 -5.32 -10.79 2.21
CA ILE A 120 -6.74 -10.64 1.83
C ILE A 120 -7.20 -9.18 1.99
N MET A 121 -6.88 -8.55 3.12
CA MET A 121 -7.21 -7.15 3.38
C MET A 121 -6.48 -6.21 2.42
N ARG A 122 -5.26 -6.56 2.02
CA ARG A 122 -4.50 -5.82 1.01
C ARG A 122 -5.17 -5.88 -0.36
N LYS A 123 -5.69 -7.04 -0.78
CA LYS A 123 -6.44 -7.18 -2.03
C LYS A 123 -7.71 -6.33 -2.02
N LEU A 124 -8.45 -6.37 -0.91
CA LEU A 124 -9.62 -5.52 -0.72
C LEU A 124 -9.23 -4.03 -0.83
N ALA A 125 -8.22 -3.60 -0.06
CA ALA A 125 -7.73 -2.22 -0.08
C ALA A 125 -7.31 -1.75 -1.49
N LEU A 126 -6.66 -2.61 -2.27
CA LEU A 126 -6.28 -2.30 -3.65
C LEU A 126 -7.49 -2.14 -4.58
N SER A 127 -8.51 -2.99 -4.44
CA SER A 127 -9.75 -2.88 -5.20
C SER A 127 -10.43 -1.55 -4.90
N MET A 128 -10.59 -1.25 -3.61
CA MET A 128 -11.27 -0.03 -3.17
C MET A 128 -10.49 1.23 -3.53
N ALA A 129 -9.17 1.20 -3.38
CA ALA A 129 -8.33 2.33 -3.77
C ALA A 129 -8.41 2.62 -5.27
N ARG A 130 -8.64 1.61 -6.11
CA ARG A 130 -8.89 1.78 -7.55
C ARG A 130 -10.25 2.42 -7.80
N ASP A 131 -11.30 1.90 -7.17
CA ASP A 131 -12.68 2.38 -7.36
C ASP A 131 -12.84 3.84 -6.89
N GLU A 132 -12.21 4.18 -5.76
CA GLU A 132 -12.21 5.52 -5.18
C GLU A 132 -11.16 6.46 -5.80
N ARG A 133 -10.36 5.97 -6.76
CA ARG A 133 -9.22 6.70 -7.35
C ARG A 133 -8.25 7.24 -6.28
N PHE A 134 -8.11 6.51 -5.18
CA PHE A 134 -7.31 6.89 -4.02
C PHE A 134 -5.80 6.72 -4.26
N SER A 135 -5.39 5.60 -4.85
CA SER A 135 -3.99 5.28 -5.17
C SER A 135 -3.88 4.30 -6.34
N VAL A 136 -2.71 4.31 -6.99
CA VAL A 136 -2.35 3.37 -8.05
C VAL A 136 -1.07 2.66 -7.66
N VAL A 137 -1.09 1.33 -7.69
CA VAL A 137 0.08 0.48 -7.41
C VAL A 137 0.48 -0.25 -8.69
N ARG A 138 1.74 -0.10 -9.12
CA ARG A 138 2.30 -0.73 -10.32
C ARG A 138 3.41 -1.69 -9.94
N ARG A 139 3.41 -2.87 -10.55
CA ARG A 139 4.55 -3.80 -10.48
C ARG A 139 5.44 -3.60 -11.69
N GLY A 140 6.76 -3.56 -11.51
CA GLY A 140 7.72 -3.31 -12.58
C GLY A 140 7.69 -4.34 -13.72
N SER A 141 7.11 -5.52 -13.49
CA SER A 141 6.91 -6.55 -14.52
C SER A 141 5.59 -6.42 -15.30
N GLN A 142 4.71 -5.46 -14.96
CA GLN A 142 3.40 -5.32 -15.60
C GLN A 142 3.29 -4.04 -16.45
N GLY A 143 3.03 -4.23 -17.74
CA GLY A 143 2.54 -3.19 -18.67
C GLY A 143 3.53 -2.81 -19.77
N ASN A 144 3.00 -2.53 -20.96
CA ASN A 144 3.74 -2.10 -22.13
C ASN A 144 3.36 -0.64 -22.46
N GLY A 145 4.35 0.23 -22.71
CA GLY A 145 4.11 1.58 -23.27
C GLY A 145 3.48 2.62 -22.34
N THR A 146 2.84 3.63 -22.94
CA THR A 146 2.29 4.84 -22.27
C THR A 146 1.15 4.56 -21.29
N GLN A 147 0.47 3.42 -21.40
CA GLN A 147 -0.62 3.00 -20.52
C GLN A 147 -0.15 2.54 -19.12
N TRP A 148 1.16 2.47 -18.93
CA TRP A 148 1.78 2.18 -17.63
C TRP A 148 1.53 3.28 -16.59
N TRP A 149 1.49 4.54 -17.04
CA TRP A 149 1.24 5.69 -16.17
C TRP A 149 -0.25 5.97 -16.01
N CYS A 150 -0.66 6.42 -14.82
CA CYS A 150 -2.00 6.92 -14.57
C CYS A 150 -1.89 8.42 -14.29
N THR A 151 -2.12 9.27 -15.29
CA THR A 151 -1.90 10.72 -15.22
C THR A 151 -2.74 11.41 -14.15
N ASP A 152 -3.89 10.83 -13.83
CA ASP A 152 -4.83 11.34 -12.83
C ASP A 152 -4.59 10.77 -11.42
N ALA A 153 -3.58 9.92 -11.25
CA ALA A 153 -3.28 9.33 -9.95
C ALA A 153 -2.83 10.39 -8.96
N ARG A 154 -3.49 10.41 -7.79
CA ARG A 154 -3.07 11.23 -6.64
C ARG A 154 -1.93 10.60 -5.87
N ARG A 155 -1.86 9.27 -5.83
CA ARG A 155 -0.80 8.51 -5.16
C ARG A 155 -0.34 7.40 -6.08
N LEU A 156 0.96 7.30 -6.30
CA LEU A 156 1.54 6.26 -7.14
C LEU A 156 2.61 5.49 -6.37
N SER A 157 2.46 4.17 -6.31
CA SER A 157 3.44 3.25 -5.75
C SER A 157 3.98 2.34 -6.82
N ILE A 158 5.30 2.17 -6.88
CA ILE A 158 5.97 1.25 -7.81
C ILE A 158 6.69 0.17 -7.00
N HIS A 159 6.36 -1.08 -7.27
CA HIS A 159 7.00 -2.24 -6.66
C HIS A 159 7.82 -2.97 -7.72
N THR A 160 9.13 -3.11 -7.51
CA THR A 160 9.99 -3.79 -8.47
C THR A 160 10.97 -4.71 -7.75
N THR A 161 11.11 -5.93 -8.24
CA THR A 161 12.17 -6.85 -7.82
C THR A 161 13.26 -6.97 -8.88
N ASN A 162 13.10 -6.26 -10.02
CA ASN A 162 14.06 -6.24 -11.10
C ASN A 162 14.96 -5.01 -10.95
N PRO A 163 16.27 -5.19 -10.66
CA PRO A 163 17.22 -4.09 -10.52
C PRO A 163 17.53 -3.35 -11.82
N GLN A 164 17.07 -3.87 -12.96
CA GLN A 164 17.19 -3.25 -14.29
C GLN A 164 15.87 -2.64 -14.76
N PHE A 165 14.85 -2.60 -13.90
CA PHE A 165 13.56 -2.03 -14.26
C PHE A 165 13.70 -0.52 -14.50
N SER A 166 13.44 -0.11 -15.74
CA SER A 166 13.24 1.28 -16.10
C SER A 166 11.77 1.49 -16.46
N PRO A 167 11.04 2.37 -15.75
CA PRO A 167 9.71 2.74 -16.17
C PRO A 167 9.78 3.55 -17.48
N PRO A 168 8.75 3.50 -18.34
CA PRO A 168 8.70 4.31 -19.56
C PRO A 168 8.79 5.82 -19.21
N PRO A 169 9.19 6.71 -20.15
CA PRO A 169 9.29 8.14 -19.88
C PRO A 169 8.05 8.70 -19.17
N ARG A 170 8.24 9.37 -18.03
CA ARG A 170 7.12 9.83 -17.20
C ARG A 170 6.35 10.96 -17.88
N PRO A 171 5.01 10.85 -18.03
CA PRO A 171 4.17 11.95 -18.47
C PRO A 171 4.04 13.01 -17.37
N LYS A 172 3.49 14.18 -17.70
CA LYS A 172 3.10 15.16 -16.68
C LYS A 172 2.00 14.54 -15.79
N MET A 173 2.20 14.58 -14.48
CA MET A 173 1.23 14.11 -13.47
C MET A 173 0.89 15.27 -12.54
N PRO A 174 0.00 16.19 -12.96
CA PRO A 174 -0.26 17.43 -12.23
C PRO A 174 -0.94 17.19 -10.86
N ASN A 175 -1.66 16.06 -10.72
CA ASN A 175 -2.43 15.73 -9.53
C ASN A 175 -1.68 14.82 -8.54
N LEU A 176 -0.40 14.50 -8.80
CA LEU A 176 0.34 13.57 -7.95
C LEU A 176 0.75 14.22 -6.63
N HIS A 177 0.26 13.67 -5.53
CA HIS A 177 0.55 14.09 -4.15
C HIS A 177 1.59 13.20 -3.47
N SER A 178 1.62 11.92 -3.84
CA SER A 178 2.47 10.91 -3.20
C SER A 178 3.14 10.04 -4.24
N PHE A 179 4.45 9.84 -4.07
CA PHE A 179 5.21 8.92 -4.92
C PHE A 179 6.12 8.04 -4.07
N SER A 180 5.91 6.74 -4.17
CA SER A 180 6.70 5.74 -3.45
C SER A 180 7.28 4.71 -4.40
N VAL A 181 8.54 4.36 -4.18
CA VAL A 181 9.20 3.26 -4.87
C VAL A 181 9.65 2.24 -3.82
N PHE A 182 9.43 0.96 -4.13
CA PHE A 182 9.83 -0.14 -3.29
C PHE A 182 10.57 -1.19 -4.12
N GLY A 183 11.80 -1.49 -3.71
CA GLY A 183 12.64 -2.51 -4.33
C GLY A 183 14.05 -2.03 -4.66
N GLU A 184 14.86 -2.91 -5.23
CA GLU A 184 16.26 -2.64 -5.60
C GLU A 184 16.40 -1.98 -6.98
N ALA A 185 15.43 -1.15 -7.40
CA ALA A 185 15.64 -0.35 -8.60
C ALA A 185 16.64 0.76 -8.30
N ILE A 186 17.62 0.93 -9.18
CA ILE A 186 18.63 1.97 -9.01
C ILE A 186 17.94 3.32 -9.22
N PHE A 187 18.11 4.25 -8.28
CA PHE A 187 17.56 5.61 -8.38
C PHE A 187 17.88 6.28 -9.73
N SER A 188 19.07 6.05 -10.28
CA SER A 188 19.47 6.54 -11.61
C SER A 188 18.69 5.92 -12.78
N GLN A 189 18.10 4.73 -12.63
CA GLN A 189 17.22 4.16 -13.66
C GLN A 189 15.81 4.74 -13.60
N LEU A 190 15.35 5.08 -12.40
CA LEU A 190 14.06 5.75 -12.18
C LEU A 190 14.13 7.24 -12.55
N PHE A 191 15.31 7.85 -12.37
CA PHE A 191 15.58 9.27 -12.59
C PHE A 191 16.92 9.48 -13.35
N PRO A 192 17.02 9.02 -14.62
CA PRO A 192 18.28 9.05 -15.39
C PRO A 192 18.76 10.46 -15.76
N ARG A 193 17.91 11.48 -15.61
CA ARG A 193 18.25 12.89 -15.81
C ARG A 193 18.28 13.68 -14.49
N GLY A 194 18.52 12.98 -13.37
CA GLY A 194 18.27 13.48 -12.02
C GLY A 194 16.77 13.54 -11.71
N MET A 195 16.40 13.87 -10.47
CA MET A 195 15.02 14.31 -10.20
C MET A 195 14.80 15.59 -11.01
N PRO A 196 13.98 15.59 -12.07
CA PRO A 196 13.62 16.84 -12.70
C PRO A 196 12.95 17.65 -11.61
N SER A 197 13.37 18.91 -11.42
CA SER A 197 12.79 19.86 -10.47
C SER A 197 11.32 19.52 -10.28
N LEU A 198 10.97 18.90 -9.16
CA LEU A 198 9.69 18.26 -8.98
C LEU A 198 8.63 19.35 -9.04
N ARG A 199 8.09 19.64 -10.22
CA ARG A 199 6.98 20.60 -10.39
C ARG A 199 5.67 19.92 -10.00
N PHE A 200 5.70 19.15 -8.92
CA PHE A 200 4.49 18.73 -8.25
C PHE A 200 4.07 19.93 -7.41
N LYS A 201 3.02 20.63 -7.84
CA LYS A 201 2.43 21.68 -7.01
C LYS A 201 1.83 21.11 -5.71
N LEU A 202 1.72 19.78 -5.58
CA LEU A 202 0.96 19.07 -4.55
C LEU A 202 1.71 17.89 -3.90
N LEU A 203 2.99 17.64 -4.20
CA LEU A 203 3.72 16.50 -3.62
C LEU A 203 4.02 16.76 -2.14
N ARG A 204 3.47 15.91 -1.28
CA ARG A 204 3.66 15.95 0.18
C ARG A 204 4.62 14.86 0.68
N VAL A 205 4.72 13.75 -0.05
CA VAL A 205 5.52 12.58 0.35
C VAL A 205 6.31 12.04 -0.84
N LEU A 206 7.61 11.91 -0.64
CA LEU A 206 8.53 11.24 -1.57
C LEU A 206 9.29 10.15 -0.82
N GLU A 207 9.21 8.94 -1.34
CA GLU A 207 9.90 7.79 -0.78
C GLU A 207 10.64 7.01 -1.87
N LEU A 208 11.95 6.82 -1.65
CA LEU A 208 12.91 6.23 -2.58
C LEU A 208 13.60 5.02 -1.93
#